data_AF-A0A7U2HWT1-F1
#
_entry.id   AF-A0A7U2HWT1-F1
#
_cell.length_a   1.000
_cell.length_b   1.000
_cell.length_c   1.000
_cell.angle_alpha   90.00
_cell.angle_beta   90.00
_cell.angle_gamma   90.00
#
_symmetry.space_group_name_H-M   'P 1'
#
loop_
_entity.id
_entity.type
_entity.pdbx_description
1 polymer ?
#
loop_
_entity_poly.entity_id
_entity_poly.type
_entity_poly.pdbx_seq_one_letter_code
_entity_poly.pdbx_strand_id
1 'polypeptide(L)'
;MAHNLALALTQRKDSVFHSRRISGLFIPNLTEVNEKGLKRQASNSSRLSVILSPARHSKDGSRDESLQDTFDNAIPAEAPTDPSLILENKYPAIRSLRTDEDIGDGLWLCCHCRHENTIRHYRGPHPFQYLRCGRCDRGMCTDCYSSEVLTPWPMGMISAPRPAPGREVRYCHVCTNCGLSHRAEMERTTLDFYGITCSGCGTSSYGDWPRYHIGTVEPYRRDPNVSFVKLVMVKAEDAARIKFRYELGALETNMGAELSITNPG
;
A
#
# COMPACT_ATOMS: atom_id res chain seq x y z
N MET A 1 26.86 -47.49 -14.62
CA MET A 1 27.88 -46.43 -14.52
C MET A 1 27.62 -45.43 -15.64
N ALA A 2 27.65 -44.12 -15.32
CA ALA A 2 27.45 -42.93 -16.18
C ALA A 2 26.06 -42.81 -16.84
N HIS A 3 25.10 -42.02 -16.36
CA HIS A 3 25.04 -40.55 -16.23
C HIS A 3 25.55 -39.79 -17.45
N ASN A 4 24.64 -39.16 -18.20
CA ASN A 4 24.90 -37.89 -18.87
C ASN A 4 23.61 -37.04 -18.94
N LEU A 5 23.69 -35.89 -18.26
CA LEU A 5 22.70 -34.82 -18.22
C LEU A 5 22.65 -34.08 -19.56
N ALA A 6 21.45 -33.79 -20.05
CA ALA A 6 21.21 -32.71 -21.00
C ALA A 6 20.69 -31.48 -20.25
N LEU A 7 21.55 -30.47 -20.13
CA LEU A 7 21.24 -29.14 -19.60
C LEU A 7 20.46 -28.36 -20.66
N ALA A 8 19.18 -28.07 -20.42
CA ALA A 8 18.43 -27.10 -21.21
C ALA A 8 18.69 -25.69 -20.68
N LEU A 9 19.44 -24.90 -21.46
CA LEU A 9 19.71 -23.49 -21.24
C LEU A 9 18.43 -22.67 -21.48
N THR A 10 17.85 -22.11 -20.41
CA THR A 10 16.84 -21.06 -20.54
C THR A 10 17.53 -19.71 -20.75
N GLN A 11 17.47 -19.21 -21.99
CA GLN A 11 17.84 -17.85 -22.36
C GLN A 11 16.95 -16.85 -21.60
N ARG A 12 17.54 -16.09 -20.67
CA ARG A 12 16.98 -14.81 -20.21
C ARG A 12 17.00 -13.84 -21.38
N LYS A 13 15.84 -13.33 -21.78
CA LYS A 13 15.73 -12.13 -22.62
C LYS A 13 15.97 -10.91 -21.72
N ASP A 14 17.10 -10.27 -21.91
CA ASP A 14 17.42 -8.99 -21.26
C ASP A 14 16.48 -7.89 -21.78
N SER A 15 15.84 -7.18 -20.84
CA SER A 15 15.02 -6.01 -21.12
C SER A 15 15.91 -4.79 -21.43
N VAL A 16 15.58 -4.10 -22.52
CA VAL A 16 16.37 -3.03 -23.17
C VAL A 16 16.28 -1.67 -22.45
N PHE A 17 15.57 -1.55 -21.32
CA PHE A 17 15.45 -0.28 -20.60
C PHE A 17 16.24 -0.26 -19.28
N HIS A 18 17.40 0.40 -19.36
CA HIS A 18 18.38 0.61 -18.31
C HIS A 18 17.87 1.51 -17.17
N SER A 19 18.07 1.11 -15.91
CA SER A 19 17.58 1.77 -14.68
C SER A 19 18.35 3.04 -14.25
N ARG A 20 19.01 3.75 -15.18
CA ARG A 20 19.80 4.95 -14.84
C ARG A 20 19.13 6.21 -15.35
N ARG A 21 18.15 6.72 -14.61
CA ARG A 21 17.80 8.14 -14.63
C ARG A 21 17.70 8.70 -13.21
N ILE A 22 18.73 9.50 -12.89
CA ILE A 22 18.73 10.64 -11.95
C ILE A 22 18.56 10.26 -10.46
N SER A 23 19.62 9.68 -9.89
CA SER A 23 19.93 9.80 -8.46
C SER A 23 21.25 10.56 -8.35
N GLY A 24 21.17 11.87 -8.30
CA GLY A 24 22.35 12.72 -8.24
C GLY A 24 21.91 14.15 -8.08
N LEU A 25 21.97 14.62 -6.84
CA LEU A 25 21.96 16.00 -6.33
C LEU A 25 20.92 16.13 -5.21
N PHE A 26 21.40 16.70 -4.09
CA PHE A 26 20.79 16.88 -2.77
C PHE A 26 21.01 15.76 -1.76
N ILE A 27 22.24 15.71 -1.24
CA ILE A 27 22.52 15.31 0.15
C ILE A 27 22.81 16.61 0.91
N PRO A 28 22.11 16.89 2.02
CA PRO A 28 22.72 17.55 3.15
C PRO A 28 22.85 16.56 4.31
N ASN A 29 24.11 16.36 4.71
CA ASN A 29 24.55 15.79 5.98
C ASN A 29 23.85 16.47 7.16
N LEU A 30 23.23 15.71 8.06
CA LEU A 30 23.09 16.10 9.47
C LEU A 30 23.16 14.85 10.38
N THR A 31 24.34 14.72 10.98
CA THR A 31 24.65 14.32 12.38
C THR A 31 23.96 13.10 13.00
N GLU A 32 24.79 12.09 13.24
CA GLU A 32 24.62 10.99 14.18
C GLU A 32 24.36 11.49 15.61
N VAL A 33 23.39 10.88 16.30
CA VAL A 33 23.37 10.79 17.76
C VAL A 33 23.23 9.34 18.13
N ASN A 34 24.21 8.89 18.89
CA ASN A 34 24.48 7.54 19.35
C ASN A 34 23.85 7.37 20.74
N GLU A 35 22.91 6.43 20.92
CA GLU A 35 22.55 5.96 22.25
C GLU A 35 22.54 4.42 22.31
N LYS A 36 23.49 3.90 23.08
CA LYS A 36 23.63 2.50 23.45
C LYS A 36 22.72 2.18 24.64
N GLY A 37 21.85 1.20 24.43
CA GLY A 37 21.70 0.01 25.27
C GLY A 37 21.21 0.15 26.72
N LEU A 38 20.07 -0.50 27.01
CA LEU A 38 19.91 -1.27 28.24
C LEU A 38 18.96 -2.45 28.05
N LYS A 39 19.51 -3.66 28.20
CA LYS A 39 18.78 -4.92 28.37
C LYS A 39 18.23 -4.96 29.80
N ARG A 40 16.94 -5.32 29.98
CA ARG A 40 16.46 -5.98 31.20
C ARG A 40 15.44 -7.06 30.89
N GLN A 41 15.61 -8.16 31.62
CA GLN A 41 14.94 -9.45 31.52
C GLN A 41 13.53 -9.44 32.10
N ALA A 42 12.81 -10.49 31.72
CA ALA A 42 11.46 -10.88 32.07
C ALA A 42 11.16 -10.97 33.59
N SER A 43 9.89 -10.74 33.93
CA SER A 43 9.24 -11.37 35.08
C SER A 43 7.75 -11.60 34.78
N ASN A 44 7.28 -12.80 35.11
CA ASN A 44 5.98 -13.38 34.82
C ASN A 44 4.84 -12.90 35.75
N SER A 45 3.62 -13.20 35.29
CA SER A 45 2.35 -13.37 36.01
C SER A 45 1.55 -12.09 36.27
N SER A 46 0.31 -11.96 35.79
CA SER A 46 -0.81 -12.79 36.25
C SER A 46 -1.97 -12.83 35.24
N ARG A 47 -2.59 -14.01 35.19
CA ARG A 47 -3.74 -14.40 34.37
C ARG A 47 -5.02 -13.68 34.81
N LEU A 48 -5.76 -13.11 33.86
CA LEU A 48 -7.20 -12.91 33.95
C LEU A 48 -7.82 -13.38 32.64
N SER A 49 -8.49 -14.52 32.71
CA SER A 49 -9.23 -15.18 31.63
C SER A 49 -10.56 -14.47 31.41
N VAL A 50 -10.67 -13.75 30.29
CA VAL A 50 -11.96 -13.27 29.76
C VAL A 50 -12.42 -14.24 28.69
N ILE A 51 -13.67 -14.68 28.83
CA ILE A 51 -14.34 -15.69 28.04
C ILE A 51 -14.49 -15.17 26.59
N LEU A 52 -13.72 -15.73 25.66
CA LEU A 52 -13.89 -15.57 24.22
C LEU A 52 -14.96 -16.56 23.74
N SER A 53 -16.04 -16.02 23.17
CA SER A 53 -17.00 -16.82 22.40
C SER A 53 -16.28 -17.47 21.19
N PRO A 54 -16.64 -18.71 20.81
CA PRO A 54 -15.90 -19.45 19.80
C PRO A 54 -16.07 -18.83 18.41
N ALA A 55 -14.94 -18.64 17.74
CA ALA A 55 -14.86 -18.37 16.31
C ALA A 55 -15.66 -19.44 15.56
N ARG A 56 -16.59 -19.00 14.71
CA ARG A 56 -17.31 -19.87 13.79
C ARG A 56 -16.34 -20.30 12.69
N HIS A 57 -15.63 -21.40 12.93
CA HIS A 57 -14.95 -22.12 11.87
C HIS A 57 -16.02 -22.80 11.00
N SER A 58 -16.32 -22.20 9.84
CA SER A 58 -16.95 -22.93 8.75
C SER A 58 -15.96 -23.99 8.31
N LYS A 59 -16.29 -25.24 8.63
CA LYS A 59 -15.52 -26.42 8.31
C LYS A 59 -15.89 -26.83 6.90
N ASP A 60 -15.22 -26.26 5.91
CA ASP A 60 -15.23 -26.80 4.54
C ASP A 60 -13.81 -27.26 4.19
N GLY A 61 -13.70 -28.55 3.89
CA GLY A 61 -12.44 -29.19 3.52
C GLY A 61 -12.01 -28.71 2.15
N SER A 62 -11.03 -27.82 2.11
CA SER A 62 -10.31 -27.44 0.90
C SER A 62 -8.83 -27.66 1.18
N ARG A 63 -8.10 -28.18 0.19
CA ARG A 63 -6.63 -28.31 0.21
C ARG A 63 -6.06 -26.97 0.69
N ASP A 64 -5.09 -27.03 1.59
CA ASP A 64 -4.34 -25.88 2.09
C ASP A 64 -3.53 -25.32 0.91
N GLU A 65 -4.20 -24.54 0.07
CA GLU A 65 -3.65 -23.91 -1.12
C GLU A 65 -2.69 -22.84 -0.64
N SER A 66 -1.43 -22.93 -1.07
CA SER A 66 -0.42 -21.98 -0.64
C SER A 66 -0.82 -20.58 -1.10
N LEU A 67 -0.48 -19.55 -0.31
CA LEU A 67 -0.64 -18.16 -0.76
C LEU A 67 0.06 -17.90 -2.08
N GLN A 68 1.18 -18.59 -2.33
CA GLN A 68 1.88 -18.48 -3.60
C GLN A 68 1.03 -19.04 -4.75
N ASP A 69 0.39 -20.18 -4.57
CA ASP A 69 -0.53 -20.76 -5.56
C ASP A 69 -1.70 -19.80 -5.83
N THR A 70 -2.20 -19.13 -4.78
CA THR A 70 -3.23 -18.10 -4.92
C THR A 70 -2.77 -16.91 -5.78
N PHE A 71 -1.50 -16.50 -5.65
CA PHE A 71 -0.95 -15.39 -6.43
C PHE A 71 -0.63 -15.78 -7.87
N ASP A 72 -0.09 -16.98 -8.07
CA ASP A 72 0.26 -17.49 -9.39
C ASP A 72 -0.97 -17.71 -10.26
N ASN A 73 -2.10 -18.06 -9.64
CA ASN A 73 -3.40 -18.25 -10.30
C ASN A 73 -4.33 -17.02 -10.19
N ALA A 74 -3.82 -15.87 -9.72
CA ALA A 74 -4.64 -14.68 -9.50
C ALA A 74 -5.19 -14.12 -10.82
N ILE A 75 -6.51 -13.94 -10.87
CA ILE A 75 -7.20 -13.39 -12.05
C ILE A 75 -7.24 -11.86 -11.94
N PRO A 76 -6.81 -11.10 -12.96
CA PRO A 76 -6.98 -9.64 -12.98
C PRO A 76 -8.43 -9.24 -12.76
N ALA A 77 -8.66 -8.26 -11.89
CA ALA A 77 -10.00 -7.75 -11.60
C ALA A 77 -10.51 -6.82 -12.71
N GLU A 78 -9.60 -6.08 -13.31
CA GLU A 78 -9.90 -5.10 -14.36
C GLU A 78 -9.75 -5.74 -15.74
N ALA A 79 -10.67 -5.40 -16.65
CA ALA A 79 -10.57 -5.80 -18.05
C ALA A 79 -9.32 -5.18 -18.69
N PRO A 80 -8.82 -5.70 -19.83
CA PRO A 80 -7.79 -5.03 -20.61
C PRO A 80 -8.19 -3.59 -20.95
N THR A 81 -7.22 -2.69 -21.03
CA THR A 81 -7.43 -1.28 -21.37
C THR A 81 -8.07 -1.18 -22.74
N ASP A 82 -9.20 -0.48 -22.81
CA ASP A 82 -9.89 -0.21 -24.06
C ASP A 82 -8.95 0.57 -25.01
N PRO A 83 -8.77 0.13 -26.27
CA PRO A 83 -8.02 0.86 -27.28
C PRO A 83 -8.44 2.34 -27.43
N SER A 84 -9.71 2.67 -27.20
CA SER A 84 -10.17 4.06 -27.23
C SER A 84 -9.48 4.94 -26.17
N LEU A 85 -9.25 4.42 -24.96
CA LEU A 85 -8.51 5.13 -23.90
C LEU A 85 -7.05 5.37 -24.28
N ILE A 86 -6.44 4.47 -25.06
CA ILE A 86 -5.08 4.63 -25.58
C ILE A 86 -5.03 5.79 -26.58
N LEU A 87 -6.03 5.91 -27.45
CA LEU A 87 -6.13 6.99 -28.45
C LEU A 87 -6.37 8.36 -27.82
N GLU A 88 -7.02 8.41 -26.66
CA GLU A 88 -7.22 9.65 -25.89
C GLU A 88 -5.94 10.14 -25.19
N ASN A 89 -4.88 9.33 -25.13
CA ASN A 89 -3.60 9.76 -24.58
C ASN A 89 -2.99 10.89 -25.46
N LYS A 90 -2.29 11.85 -24.83
CA LYS A 90 -1.62 12.95 -25.56
C LYS A 90 -0.57 12.45 -26.57
N TYR A 91 0.03 11.30 -26.32
CA TYR A 91 1.05 10.64 -27.12
C TYR A 91 0.67 9.15 -27.35
N PRO A 92 -0.39 8.89 -28.15
CA PRO A 92 -0.99 7.57 -28.26
C PRO A 92 -0.03 6.53 -28.85
N ALA A 93 0.82 6.92 -29.81
CA ALA A 93 1.83 6.06 -30.39
C ALA A 93 2.91 5.61 -29.39
N ILE A 94 3.22 6.41 -28.37
CA ILE A 94 4.15 6.02 -27.29
C ILE A 94 3.42 5.10 -26.30
N ARG A 95 2.18 5.44 -25.95
CA ARG A 95 1.34 4.65 -25.05
C ARG A 95 1.06 3.24 -25.60
N SER A 96 0.91 3.10 -26.92
CA SER A 96 0.65 1.81 -27.57
C SER A 96 1.86 0.86 -27.59
N LEU A 97 3.08 1.35 -27.31
CA LEU A 97 4.28 0.51 -27.22
C LEU A 97 4.36 -0.28 -25.91
N ARG A 98 3.48 0.01 -24.95
CA ARG A 98 3.47 -0.63 -23.62
C ARG A 98 2.18 -1.41 -23.43
N THR A 99 2.30 -2.61 -22.90
CA THR A 99 1.15 -3.44 -22.52
C THR A 99 0.57 -2.99 -21.17
N ASP A 100 -0.65 -3.44 -20.86
CA ASP A 100 -1.22 -3.25 -19.52
C ASP A 100 -0.41 -3.97 -18.45
N GLU A 101 0.29 -5.04 -18.81
CA GLU A 101 1.21 -5.71 -17.91
C GLU A 101 2.38 -4.77 -17.55
N ASP A 102 2.96 -4.08 -18.53
CA ASP A 102 4.06 -3.14 -18.30
C ASP A 102 3.65 -1.87 -17.54
N ILE A 103 2.39 -1.47 -17.64
CA ILE A 103 1.88 -0.23 -17.04
C ILE A 103 1.27 -0.48 -15.67
N GLY A 104 0.54 -1.59 -15.52
CA GLY A 104 -0.31 -1.89 -14.38
C GLY A 104 -1.60 -1.07 -14.35
N ASP A 105 -2.24 -1.10 -13.19
CA ASP A 105 -3.55 -0.52 -12.91
C ASP A 105 -3.46 0.81 -12.15
N GLY A 106 -2.30 1.04 -11.53
CA GLY A 106 -2.01 2.26 -10.80
C GLY A 106 -0.54 2.31 -10.40
N LEU A 107 -0.24 3.32 -9.59
CA LEU A 107 1.07 3.46 -8.98
C LEU A 107 0.94 3.94 -7.53
N TRP A 108 1.93 3.64 -6.70
CA TRP A 108 2.13 4.32 -5.43
C TRP A 108 3.59 4.74 -5.22
N LEU A 109 3.74 5.89 -4.57
CA LEU A 109 5.01 6.48 -4.18
C LEU A 109 5.30 6.13 -2.73
N CYS A 110 6.43 5.46 -2.50
CA CYS A 110 6.88 5.17 -1.15
C CYS A 110 7.19 6.47 -0.39
N CYS A 111 6.61 6.63 0.79
CA CYS A 111 6.85 7.80 1.64
C CYS A 111 8.34 7.96 2.02
N HIS A 112 9.05 6.84 2.16
CA HIS A 112 10.45 6.82 2.62
C HIS A 112 11.46 7.08 1.50
N CYS A 113 11.47 6.25 0.45
CA CYS A 113 12.50 6.29 -0.60
C CYS A 113 12.02 6.92 -1.92
N ARG A 114 10.75 7.33 -1.98
CA ARG A 114 10.11 7.98 -3.15
C ARG A 114 10.07 7.13 -4.41
N HIS A 115 10.36 5.84 -4.30
CA HIS A 115 10.29 4.93 -5.43
C HIS A 115 8.83 4.77 -5.88
N GLU A 116 8.65 4.77 -7.20
CA GLU A 116 7.40 4.45 -7.88
C GLU A 116 7.21 2.93 -7.90
N ASN A 117 6.05 2.48 -7.44
CA ASN A 117 5.70 1.07 -7.40
C ASN A 117 4.42 0.88 -8.19
N THR A 118 4.47 0.05 -9.23
CA THR A 118 3.30 -0.30 -10.04
C THR A 118 2.33 -1.16 -9.23
N ILE A 119 1.04 -0.90 -9.36
CA ILE A 119 -0.05 -1.64 -8.70
C ILE A 119 -0.80 -2.45 -9.77
N ARG A 120 -1.26 -3.65 -9.41
CA ARG A 120 -2.21 -4.44 -10.21
C ARG A 120 -3.34 -4.92 -9.32
N HIS A 121 -4.57 -4.79 -9.79
CA HIS A 121 -5.78 -5.18 -9.10
C HIS A 121 -6.21 -6.57 -9.55
N TYR A 122 -6.30 -7.49 -8.59
CA TYR A 122 -6.69 -8.88 -8.75
C TYR A 122 -8.02 -9.15 -8.04
N ARG A 123 -8.73 -10.17 -8.52
CA ARG A 123 -9.92 -10.70 -7.85
C ARG A 123 -9.54 -11.49 -6.60
N GLY A 124 -10.51 -11.72 -5.73
CA GLY A 124 -10.36 -12.54 -4.54
C GLY A 124 -9.89 -11.76 -3.30
N PRO A 125 -9.38 -12.47 -2.28
CA PRO A 125 -9.15 -11.92 -0.94
C PRO A 125 -7.94 -10.97 -0.86
N HIS A 126 -7.01 -11.03 -1.82
CA HIS A 126 -5.78 -10.25 -1.80
C HIS A 126 -5.69 -9.33 -3.03
N PRO A 127 -6.47 -8.22 -3.06
CA PRO A 127 -6.70 -7.43 -4.27
C PRO A 127 -5.44 -6.87 -4.92
N PHE A 128 -4.37 -6.68 -4.17
CA PHE A 128 -3.10 -6.13 -4.67
C PHE A 128 -1.89 -6.97 -4.26
N GLN A 129 -2.12 -8.21 -3.79
CA GLN A 129 -1.08 -9.07 -3.24
C GLN A 129 -0.23 -8.30 -2.21
N TYR A 130 1.11 -8.36 -2.31
CA TYR A 130 2.04 -7.63 -1.46
C TYR A 130 2.32 -6.21 -1.97
N LEU A 131 1.91 -5.21 -1.21
CA LEU A 131 2.22 -3.80 -1.43
C LEU A 131 3.53 -3.41 -0.72
N ARG A 132 4.64 -3.96 -1.19
CA ARG A 132 6.00 -3.67 -0.68
C ARG A 132 6.76 -2.82 -1.67
N CYS A 133 7.55 -1.89 -1.14
CA CYS A 133 8.34 -1.02 -2.00
C CYS A 133 9.47 -1.82 -2.66
N GLY A 134 9.55 -1.81 -4.00
CA GLY A 134 10.59 -2.51 -4.76
C GLY A 134 12.02 -2.02 -4.52
N ARG A 135 12.20 -0.91 -3.78
CA ARG A 135 13.51 -0.33 -3.47
C ARG A 135 13.93 -0.47 -2.01
N CYS A 136 13.04 -0.22 -1.06
CA CYS A 136 13.37 -0.24 0.39
C CYS A 136 12.60 -1.29 1.18
N ASP A 137 11.79 -2.11 0.51
CA ASP A 137 11.07 -3.27 1.04
C ASP A 137 10.03 -3.00 2.14
N ARG A 138 9.82 -1.71 2.46
CA ARG A 138 8.75 -1.25 3.37
C ARG A 138 7.39 -1.46 2.75
N GLY A 139 6.43 -1.90 3.56
CA GLY A 139 5.01 -1.98 3.18
C GLY A 139 4.40 -0.59 2.98
N MET A 140 3.37 -0.52 2.14
CA MET A 140 2.55 0.68 1.96
C MET A 140 1.88 1.07 3.29
N CYS A 141 1.98 2.35 3.65
CA CYS A 141 1.38 2.93 4.86
C CYS A 141 0.48 4.14 4.52
N THR A 142 -0.10 4.76 5.55
CA THR A 142 -0.99 5.94 5.41
C THR A 142 -0.30 7.16 4.79
N ASP A 143 1.02 7.28 4.92
CA ASP A 143 1.80 8.42 4.41
C ASP A 143 2.28 8.22 2.97
N CYS A 144 2.00 7.05 2.40
CA CYS A 144 2.28 6.76 1.01
C CYS A 144 1.19 7.36 0.11
N TYR A 145 1.60 7.80 -1.08
CA TYR A 145 0.69 8.39 -2.06
C TYR A 145 0.40 7.39 -3.15
N SER A 146 -0.86 7.24 -3.56
CA SER A 146 -1.27 6.30 -4.61
C SER A 146 -2.24 6.95 -5.58
N SER A 147 -2.21 6.48 -6.82
CA SER A 147 -3.19 6.86 -7.85
C SER A 147 -4.60 6.41 -7.44
N GLU A 148 -5.60 6.80 -8.23
CA GLU A 148 -7.02 6.64 -7.97
C GLU A 148 -7.45 5.18 -7.69
N VAL A 149 -6.68 4.19 -8.14
CA VAL A 149 -6.92 2.76 -7.85
C VAL A 149 -6.91 2.43 -6.35
N LEU A 150 -6.13 3.17 -5.55
CA LEU A 150 -6.03 3.00 -4.10
C LEU A 150 -6.18 4.38 -3.45
N THR A 151 -7.37 4.68 -2.94
CA THR A 151 -7.63 5.95 -2.25
C THR A 151 -7.70 5.70 -0.75
N PRO A 152 -6.99 6.47 0.11
CA PRO A 152 -7.08 6.30 1.55
C PRO A 152 -8.52 6.36 2.07
N TRP A 153 -8.89 5.40 2.92
CA TRP A 153 -10.19 5.34 3.57
C TRP A 153 -10.05 5.71 5.05
N PRO A 154 -10.82 6.70 5.57
CA PRO A 154 -10.63 7.18 6.94
C PRO A 154 -10.80 6.09 8.00
N MET A 155 -9.95 6.14 9.03
CA MET A 155 -10.13 5.31 10.22
C MET A 155 -11.48 5.61 10.89
N GLY A 156 -12.14 4.57 11.42
CA GLY A 156 -13.47 4.68 12.03
C GLY A 156 -14.63 4.72 11.03
N MET A 157 -14.36 4.96 9.74
CA MET A 157 -15.39 4.86 8.70
C MET A 157 -15.62 3.40 8.34
N ILE A 158 -16.79 2.89 8.70
CA ILE A 158 -17.18 1.48 8.49
C ILE A 158 -18.41 1.34 7.59
N SER A 159 -19.12 2.42 7.29
CA SER A 159 -20.27 2.34 6.38
C SER A 159 -19.85 2.57 4.94
N ALA A 160 -20.28 1.70 4.04
CA ALA A 160 -20.05 1.83 2.61
C ALA A 160 -21.25 1.32 1.79
N PRO A 161 -21.43 1.83 0.55
CA PRO A 161 -22.44 1.32 -0.36
C PRO A 161 -22.22 -0.18 -0.63
N ARG A 162 -23.32 -0.93 -0.66
CA ARG A 162 -23.28 -2.35 -1.01
C ARG A 162 -22.81 -2.51 -2.46
N PRO A 163 -21.88 -3.44 -2.76
CA PRO A 163 -21.53 -3.72 -4.15
C PRO A 163 -22.75 -4.23 -4.92
N ALA A 164 -22.81 -3.92 -6.21
CA ALA A 164 -23.82 -4.49 -7.10
C ALA A 164 -23.75 -6.04 -7.09
N PRO A 165 -24.87 -6.74 -7.34
CA PRO A 165 -24.87 -8.20 -7.39
C PRO A 165 -23.76 -8.75 -8.29
N GLY A 166 -23.00 -9.73 -7.77
CA GLY A 166 -21.88 -10.35 -8.49
C GLY A 166 -20.59 -9.51 -8.54
N ARG A 167 -20.54 -8.35 -7.87
CA ARG A 167 -19.30 -7.55 -7.73
C ARG A 167 -18.68 -7.73 -6.35
N GLU A 168 -17.35 -7.72 -6.32
CA GLU A 168 -16.57 -7.77 -5.09
C GLU A 168 -16.60 -6.44 -4.33
N VAL A 169 -16.37 -6.51 -3.02
CA VAL A 169 -16.23 -5.33 -2.16
C VAL A 169 -15.01 -4.51 -2.60
N ARG A 170 -15.20 -3.21 -2.84
CA ARG A 170 -14.15 -2.28 -3.30
C ARG A 170 -13.43 -1.59 -2.13
N TYR A 171 -13.17 -2.32 -1.06
CA TYR A 171 -12.45 -1.82 0.11
C TYR A 171 -11.43 -2.87 0.56
N CYS A 172 -10.28 -2.41 0.99
CA CYS A 172 -9.22 -3.27 1.49
C CYS A 172 -8.46 -2.59 2.63
N HIS A 173 -7.69 -3.39 3.35
CA HIS A 173 -6.70 -2.93 4.32
C HIS A 173 -5.39 -3.67 4.10
N VAL A 174 -4.27 -3.11 4.57
CA VAL A 174 -2.93 -3.64 4.27
C VAL A 174 -2.23 -3.99 5.56
N CYS A 175 -1.69 -5.22 5.64
CA CYS A 175 -0.94 -5.66 6.80
C CYS A 175 0.30 -4.78 7.00
N THR A 176 0.41 -4.16 8.18
CA THR A 176 1.52 -3.26 8.52
C THR A 176 2.86 -3.98 8.66
N ASN A 177 2.85 -5.30 8.88
CA ASN A 177 4.06 -6.10 9.05
C ASN A 177 4.65 -6.56 7.70
N CYS A 178 3.85 -7.21 6.83
CA CYS A 178 4.35 -7.77 5.57
C CYS A 178 3.87 -7.06 4.30
N GLY A 179 2.93 -6.12 4.41
CA GLY A 179 2.38 -5.40 3.26
C GLY A 179 1.34 -6.18 2.45
N LEU A 180 0.88 -7.35 2.91
CA LEU A 180 -0.17 -8.10 2.21
C LEU A 180 -1.49 -7.33 2.28
N SER A 181 -2.11 -7.11 1.12
CA SER A 181 -3.46 -6.52 1.02
C SER A 181 -4.53 -7.56 1.32
N HIS A 182 -5.57 -7.15 2.03
CA HIS A 182 -6.73 -7.97 2.39
C HIS A 182 -8.01 -7.23 1.99
N ARG A 183 -8.89 -7.87 1.24
CA ARG A 183 -10.21 -7.30 0.93
C ARG A 183 -11.06 -7.28 2.19
N ALA A 184 -11.75 -6.17 2.43
CA ALA A 184 -12.65 -6.06 3.57
C ALA A 184 -13.87 -6.97 3.37
N GLU A 185 -14.31 -7.60 4.46
CA GLU A 185 -15.59 -8.27 4.50
C GLU A 185 -16.70 -7.23 4.68
N MET A 186 -17.89 -7.51 4.13
CA MET A 186 -19.03 -6.59 4.25
C MET A 186 -20.29 -7.33 4.67
N GLU A 187 -20.87 -6.91 5.79
CA GLU A 187 -22.20 -7.32 6.22
C GLU A 187 -23.19 -6.17 5.97
N ARG A 188 -24.11 -6.38 5.01
CA ARG A 188 -25.08 -5.38 4.52
C ARG A 188 -24.40 -4.13 3.94
N THR A 189 -24.06 -3.19 4.80
CA THR A 189 -23.47 -1.87 4.51
C THR A 189 -22.29 -1.56 5.43
N THR A 190 -21.93 -2.49 6.30
CA THR A 190 -20.87 -2.34 7.29
C THR A 190 -19.67 -3.15 6.85
N LEU A 191 -18.52 -2.49 6.76
CA LEU A 191 -17.22 -3.08 6.48
C LEU A 191 -16.61 -3.60 7.77
N ASP A 192 -16.10 -4.83 7.75
CA ASP A 192 -15.30 -5.39 8.83
C ASP A 192 -13.81 -5.28 8.52
N PHE A 193 -13.07 -4.72 9.47
CA PHE A 193 -11.62 -4.53 9.43
C PHE A 193 -10.93 -5.07 10.71
N TYR A 194 -11.70 -5.66 11.64
CA TYR A 194 -11.26 -6.02 12.98
C TYR A 194 -11.08 -7.53 13.13
N GLY A 195 -10.15 -7.96 13.99
CA GLY A 195 -9.97 -9.38 14.32
C GLY A 195 -9.44 -10.23 13.18
N ILE A 196 -8.95 -9.62 12.10
CA ILE A 196 -8.43 -10.31 10.92
C ILE A 196 -6.97 -10.70 11.16
N THR A 197 -6.62 -11.95 10.86
CA THR A 197 -5.22 -12.43 10.91
C THR A 197 -4.63 -12.49 9.51
N CYS A 198 -3.44 -11.90 9.34
CA CYS A 198 -2.74 -11.90 8.07
C CYS A 198 -2.36 -13.32 7.68
N SER A 199 -2.88 -13.82 6.57
CA SER A 199 -2.51 -15.12 6.00
C SER A 199 -1.02 -15.21 5.64
N GLY A 200 -0.36 -14.08 5.33
CA GLY A 200 1.04 -14.05 4.94
C GLY A 200 2.05 -14.11 6.09
N CYS A 201 1.76 -13.45 7.21
CA CYS A 201 2.71 -13.33 8.33
C CYS A 201 2.12 -13.64 9.72
N GLY A 202 0.85 -14.00 9.80
CA GLY A 202 0.16 -14.33 11.05
C GLY A 202 -0.12 -13.14 11.99
N THR A 203 0.25 -11.92 11.60
CA THR A 203 -0.05 -10.71 12.41
C THR A 203 -1.55 -10.42 12.39
N SER A 204 -2.16 -10.16 13.54
CA SER A 204 -3.58 -9.79 13.64
C SER A 204 -3.78 -8.28 13.59
N SER A 205 -4.88 -7.85 12.97
CA SER A 205 -5.38 -6.48 12.94
C SER A 205 -6.45 -6.29 14.02
N TYR A 206 -6.35 -5.20 14.76
CA TYR A 206 -7.44 -4.71 15.63
C TYR A 206 -8.04 -3.42 15.05
N GLY A 207 -8.02 -3.28 13.73
CA GLY A 207 -8.51 -2.12 12.99
C GLY A 207 -7.47 -1.01 12.79
N ASP A 208 -6.22 -1.27 13.17
CA ASP A 208 -5.07 -0.36 13.09
C ASP A 208 -4.38 -0.36 11.71
N TRP A 209 -4.68 -1.35 10.87
CA TRP A 209 -4.13 -1.43 9.52
C TRP A 209 -4.65 -0.29 8.63
N PRO A 210 -3.81 0.29 7.76
CA PRO A 210 -4.22 1.31 6.80
C PRO A 210 -5.30 0.75 5.86
N ARG A 211 -6.34 1.55 5.63
CA ARG A 211 -7.55 1.19 4.90
C ARG A 211 -7.63 1.99 3.61
N TYR A 212 -8.17 1.38 2.56
CA TYR A 212 -8.26 1.98 1.25
C TYR A 212 -9.56 1.60 0.55
N HIS A 213 -10.09 2.53 -0.22
CA HIS A 213 -11.08 2.27 -1.25
C HIS A 213 -10.37 1.91 -2.56
N ILE A 214 -10.88 0.87 -3.23
CA ILE A 214 -10.41 0.39 -4.52
C ILE A 214 -11.16 1.17 -5.60
N GLY A 215 -10.51 2.19 -6.14
CA GLY A 215 -11.11 3.09 -7.12
C GLY A 215 -10.98 2.62 -8.56
N THR A 216 -11.01 3.58 -9.48
CA THR A 216 -10.88 3.36 -10.92
C THR A 216 -9.41 3.34 -11.35
N VAL A 217 -9.12 2.54 -12.38
CA VAL A 217 -7.79 2.43 -13.01
C VAL A 217 -7.66 3.30 -14.26
N GLU A 218 -8.79 3.82 -14.76
CA GLU A 218 -8.85 4.48 -16.07
C GLU A 218 -7.96 5.72 -16.18
N PRO A 219 -7.91 6.65 -15.21
CA PRO A 219 -7.06 7.85 -15.34
C PRO A 219 -5.59 7.49 -15.48
N TYR A 220 -5.12 6.52 -14.70
CA TYR A 220 -3.75 6.04 -14.75
C TYR A 220 -3.44 5.28 -16.04
N ARG A 221 -4.30 4.33 -16.43
CA ARG A 221 -4.10 3.56 -17.66
C ARG A 221 -4.17 4.41 -18.93
N ARG A 222 -4.98 5.47 -18.92
CA ARG A 222 -5.05 6.48 -19.99
C ARG A 222 -3.72 7.22 -20.09
N ASP A 223 -3.24 7.82 -19.01
CA ASP A 223 -1.95 8.54 -18.99
C ASP A 223 -1.20 8.36 -17.66
N PRO A 224 -0.26 7.39 -17.61
CA PRO A 224 0.54 7.13 -16.41
C PRO A 224 1.41 8.32 -15.99
N ASN A 225 1.92 9.09 -16.96
CA ASN A 225 2.81 10.22 -16.68
C ASN A 225 2.06 11.37 -16.02
N VAL A 226 0.86 11.68 -16.53
CA VAL A 226 0.00 12.70 -15.93
C VAL A 226 -0.39 12.31 -14.51
N SER A 227 -0.72 11.03 -14.29
CA SER A 227 -1.09 10.53 -12.97
C SER A 227 0.09 10.58 -11.99
N PHE A 228 1.31 10.27 -12.44
CA PHE A 228 2.52 10.46 -11.65
C PHE A 228 2.74 11.93 -11.26
N VAL A 229 2.64 12.85 -12.22
CA VAL A 229 2.81 14.30 -11.95
C VAL A 229 1.78 14.78 -10.92
N LYS A 230 0.51 14.35 -11.04
CA LYS A 230 -0.53 14.66 -10.05
C LYS A 230 -0.14 14.21 -8.65
N LEU A 231 0.39 12.99 -8.49
CA LEU A 231 0.80 12.48 -7.19
C LEU A 231 1.98 13.26 -6.59
N VAL A 232 2.94 13.66 -7.43
CA VAL A 232 4.04 14.53 -7.00
C VAL A 232 3.52 15.90 -6.55
N MET A 233 2.53 16.48 -7.24
CA MET A 233 1.92 17.74 -6.86
C MET A 233 1.15 17.64 -5.53
N VAL A 234 0.30 16.63 -5.37
CA VAL A 234 -0.45 16.38 -4.11
C VAL A 234 0.51 16.26 -2.92
N LYS A 235 1.63 15.55 -3.11
CA LYS A 235 2.66 15.45 -2.09
C LYS A 235 3.31 16.80 -1.75
N ALA A 236 3.59 17.62 -2.76
CA ALA A 236 4.17 18.95 -2.54
C ALA A 236 3.20 19.86 -1.78
N GLU A 237 1.91 19.82 -2.11
CA GLU A 237 0.85 20.54 -1.42
C GLU A 237 0.72 20.09 0.04
N ASP A 238 0.74 18.78 0.30
CA ASP A 238 0.72 18.23 1.65
C ASP A 238 1.93 18.65 2.48
N ALA A 239 3.13 18.61 1.90
CA ALA A 239 4.34 19.07 2.57
C ALA A 239 4.26 20.57 2.93
N ALA A 240 3.73 21.39 2.02
CA ALA A 240 3.50 22.81 2.28
C ALA A 240 2.48 23.02 3.41
N ARG A 241 1.37 22.26 3.39
CA ARG A 241 0.32 22.32 4.43
C ARG A 241 0.84 21.93 5.81
N ILE A 242 1.64 20.87 5.91
CA ILE A 242 2.24 20.43 7.17
C ILE A 242 3.19 21.50 7.71
N LYS A 243 4.05 22.06 6.85
CA LYS A 243 4.97 23.13 7.24
C LYS A 243 4.23 24.35 7.77
N PHE A 244 3.19 24.79 7.06
CA PHE A 244 2.39 25.95 7.47
C PHE A 244 1.71 25.74 8.84
N ARG A 245 1.15 24.54 9.09
CA ARG A 245 0.57 24.21 10.42
C ARG A 245 1.60 24.24 11.54
N TYR A 246 2.80 23.73 11.27
CA TYR A 246 3.88 23.75 12.25
C TYR A 246 4.28 25.19 12.61
N GLU A 247 4.40 26.07 11.61
CA GLU A 247 4.73 27.48 11.81
C GLU A 247 3.64 28.21 12.62
N LEU A 248 2.36 27.95 12.35
CA LEU A 248 1.26 28.50 13.15
C LEU A 248 1.28 28.02 14.61
N GLY A 249 1.46 26.72 14.82
CA GLY A 249 1.56 26.17 16.18
C GLY A 249 2.75 26.75 16.95
N ALA A 250 3.90 26.94 16.28
CA ALA A 250 5.07 27.57 16.89
C ALA A 250 4.80 29.03 17.31
N LEU A 251 4.05 29.79 16.50
CA LEU A 251 3.65 31.17 16.84
C LEU A 251 2.70 31.21 18.05
N GLU A 252 1.69 30.33 18.09
CA GLU A 252 0.76 30.24 19.22
C GLU A 252 1.48 29.87 20.53
N THR A 253 2.47 28.98 20.45
CA THR A 253 3.27 28.57 21.61
C THR A 253 4.16 29.73 22.11
N ASN A 254 4.74 30.51 21.20
CA ASN A 254 5.59 31.65 21.54
C ASN A 254 4.77 32.83 22.12
N MET A 255 3.58 33.10 21.60
CA MET A 255 2.68 34.13 22.17
C MET A 255 2.16 33.73 23.56
N GLY A 256 1.90 32.44 23.81
CA GLY A 256 1.55 31.94 25.14
C GLY A 256 2.70 32.03 26.15
N ALA A 257 3.94 31.87 25.68
CA ALA A 257 5.14 32.04 26.52
C ALA A 257 5.42 33.51 26.87
N GLU A 258 5.19 34.47 25.96
CA GLU A 258 5.38 35.89 26.25
C GLU A 258 4.34 36.46 27.23
N LEU A 259 3.08 35.98 27.17
CA LEU A 259 2.02 36.41 28.09
C LEU A 259 2.15 35.85 29.52
N SER A 260 3.01 34.86 29.75
CA SER A 260 3.25 34.28 31.09
C SER A 260 4.43 34.92 31.85
N ILE A 261 5.20 35.80 31.20
CA ILE A 261 6.37 36.47 31.81
C ILE A 261 5.99 37.81 32.50
N THR A 262 4.74 38.27 32.37
CA THR A 262 4.27 39.55 32.94
C THR A 262 3.35 39.35 34.15
N ASN A 263 3.87 38.76 35.23
CA ASN A 263 3.30 38.94 36.57
C ASN A 263 4.44 39.08 37.59
N PRO A 264 4.95 40.31 37.82
CA PRO A 264 5.65 40.60 39.05
C PRO A 264 4.61 40.80 40.15
N GLY A 265 4.77 40.07 41.25
CA GLY A 265 3.97 40.23 42.47
C GLY A 265 4.22 41.52 43.21
#